data_AF-A0A819QSP8-F1
#
_entry.id   AF-A0A819QSP8-F1
#
_cell.length_a   1.000
_cell.length_b   1.000
_cell.length_c   1.000
_cell.angle_alpha   90.00
_cell.angle_beta   90.00
_cell.angle_gamma   90.00
#
_symmetry.space_group_name_H-M   'P 1'
#
loop_
_entity.id
_entity.type
_entity.pdbx_description
1 polymer ?
#
loop_
_entity_poly.entity_id
_entity_poly.type
_entity_poly.pdbx_seq_one_letter_code
_entity_poly.pdbx_strand_id
1 'polypeptide(L)'
;MLFLPFLLVIVATAKVACEHEYACNIRASCGCSTRLTILAKIVGGEPAQPRSWSWIVSLFDHPNNKFFCAASIISNVWLLTAAHCFIRRDHSDIIVHAGSNQLNDSTQHRHIAKIIVHPEFNQHTFVADIALIQLTSPLDMTDLSIAKICLPAIR
;
A
#
# COMPACT_ATOMS: atom_id res chain seq x y z
N MET A 1 -59.53 -10.26 22.51
CA MET A 1 -58.07 -10.48 22.55
C MET A 1 -57.74 -11.64 21.65
N LEU A 2 -57.08 -11.41 20.52
CA LEU A 2 -56.24 -12.40 19.83
C LEU A 2 -55.46 -11.66 18.73
N PHE A 3 -54.18 -11.45 19.03
CA PHE A 3 -53.17 -10.80 18.20
C PHE A 3 -52.90 -11.64 16.94
N LEU A 4 -52.90 -11.01 15.76
CA LEU A 4 -52.27 -11.59 14.56
C LEU A 4 -50.74 -11.49 14.72
N PRO A 5 -49.97 -12.53 14.38
CA PRO A 5 -48.52 -12.52 14.54
C PRO A 5 -47.89 -11.65 13.45
N PHE A 6 -46.96 -10.79 13.88
CA PHE A 6 -46.09 -10.01 13.01
C PHE A 6 -45.32 -10.95 12.08
N LEU A 7 -45.50 -10.76 10.77
CA LEU A 7 -44.67 -11.42 9.76
C LEU A 7 -43.27 -10.78 9.81
N LEU A 8 -42.31 -11.51 10.39
CA LEU A 8 -40.92 -11.09 10.45
C LEU A 8 -40.31 -11.17 9.04
N VAL A 9 -40.20 -10.03 8.35
CA VAL A 9 -39.49 -9.95 7.07
C VAL A 9 -37.98 -10.01 7.38
N ILE A 10 -37.39 -11.19 7.21
CA ILE A 10 -35.93 -11.35 7.28
C ILE A 10 -35.34 -10.74 6.01
N VAL A 11 -34.85 -9.50 6.11
CA VAL A 11 -34.01 -8.92 5.07
C VAL A 11 -32.66 -9.62 5.13
N ALA A 12 -32.48 -10.64 4.30
CA ALA A 12 -31.18 -11.25 4.07
C ALA A 12 -30.28 -10.22 3.37
N THR A 13 -29.44 -9.54 4.15
CA THR A 13 -28.34 -8.75 3.58
C THR A 13 -27.32 -9.74 3.04
N ALA A 14 -27.35 -9.98 1.73
CA ALA A 14 -26.28 -10.71 1.05
C ALA A 14 -25.02 -9.84 1.13
N LYS A 15 -24.15 -10.13 2.10
CA LYS A 15 -22.78 -9.61 2.10
C LYS A 15 -22.08 -10.28 0.92
N VAL A 16 -21.69 -9.49 -0.08
CA VAL A 16 -20.70 -9.94 -1.07
C VAL A 16 -19.39 -10.09 -0.30
N ALA A 17 -19.13 -11.31 0.18
CA ALA A 17 -17.84 -11.67 0.74
C ALA A 17 -16.94 -12.04 -0.44
N CYS A 18 -15.87 -11.26 -0.65
CA CYS A 18 -14.73 -11.76 -1.42
C CYS A 18 -14.05 -12.83 -0.55
N GLU A 19 -14.52 -14.08 -0.64
CA GLU A 19 -13.93 -15.24 0.04
C GLU A 19 -12.64 -15.73 -0.66
N HIS A 20 -11.73 -14.83 -0.98
CA HIS A 20 -10.36 -15.23 -1.22
C HIS A 20 -9.60 -15.06 0.10
N GLU A 21 -9.48 -16.16 0.84
CA GLU A 21 -8.52 -16.27 1.94
C GLU A 21 -7.11 -16.20 1.32
N TYR A 22 -6.53 -14.99 1.28
CA TYR A 22 -5.16 -14.79 0.84
C TYR A 22 -4.21 -15.32 1.93
N ALA A 23 -4.07 -16.64 2.00
CA ALA A 23 -3.10 -17.28 2.87
C ALA A 23 -1.68 -16.99 2.35
N CYS A 24 -0.81 -16.46 3.21
CA CYS A 24 0.59 -16.30 2.87
C CYS A 24 1.21 -17.66 2.56
N ASN A 25 1.69 -17.84 1.34
CA ASN A 25 2.58 -18.94 1.00
C ASN A 25 3.99 -18.57 1.46
N ILE A 26 4.45 -19.14 2.57
CA ILE A 26 5.79 -18.88 3.12
C ILE A 26 6.95 -19.17 2.15
N ARG A 27 6.68 -19.91 1.05
CA ARG A 27 7.66 -20.17 -0.02
C ARG A 27 7.62 -19.12 -1.12
N ALA A 28 6.61 -18.26 -1.16
CA ALA A 28 6.53 -17.16 -2.10
C ALA A 28 7.53 -16.07 -1.72
N SER A 29 8.21 -15.52 -2.73
CA SER A 29 9.21 -14.47 -2.54
C SER A 29 8.61 -13.06 -2.35
N CYS A 30 7.28 -12.94 -2.30
CA CYS A 30 6.54 -11.68 -2.17
C CYS A 30 5.13 -11.91 -1.60
N GLY A 31 4.46 -10.83 -1.19
CA GLY A 31 3.03 -10.79 -0.90
C GLY A 31 2.59 -11.47 0.39
N CYS A 32 3.54 -11.76 1.28
CA CYS A 32 3.28 -12.42 2.55
C CYS A 32 3.21 -11.44 3.71
N SER A 33 2.03 -11.27 4.29
CA SER A 33 1.85 -10.57 5.56
C SER A 33 2.16 -11.49 6.73
N THR A 34 2.75 -10.96 7.80
CA THR A 34 2.88 -11.66 9.09
C THR A 34 1.54 -11.79 9.84
N ARG A 35 0.47 -11.13 9.37
CA ARG A 35 -0.86 -11.15 9.98
C ARG A 35 -1.78 -12.11 9.24
N LEU A 36 -2.34 -13.08 9.96
CA LEU A 36 -3.27 -14.09 9.41
C LEU A 36 -4.69 -13.55 9.18
N THR A 37 -5.09 -12.47 9.87
CA THR A 37 -6.44 -11.91 9.78
C THR A 37 -6.38 -10.45 9.37
N ILE A 38 -6.92 -10.12 8.19
CA ILE A 38 -6.89 -8.76 7.64
C ILE A 38 -8.17 -8.01 8.08
N LEU A 39 -8.01 -7.00 8.92
CA LEU A 39 -9.03 -5.97 9.10
C LEU A 39 -8.77 -4.86 8.07
N ALA A 40 -9.55 -4.84 6.98
CA ALA A 40 -9.29 -4.00 5.81
C ALA A 40 -9.77 -2.54 5.95
N LYS A 41 -9.68 -1.94 7.14
CA LYS A 41 -10.14 -0.56 7.38
C LYS A 41 -9.00 0.31 7.88
N ILE A 42 -8.87 1.49 7.29
CA ILE A 42 -8.00 2.57 7.78
C ILE A 42 -8.83 3.50 8.68
N VAL A 43 -9.86 4.15 8.14
CA VAL A 43 -10.81 4.97 8.93
C VAL A 43 -11.77 4.04 9.67
N GLY A 44 -11.84 4.20 10.99
CA GLY A 44 -12.59 3.28 11.87
C GLY A 44 -12.02 1.86 11.89
N GLY A 45 -10.75 1.70 11.51
CA GLY A 45 -9.99 0.48 11.69
C GLY A 45 -9.10 0.51 12.91
N GLU A 46 -8.06 -0.31 12.89
CA GLU A 46 -7.09 -0.46 13.97
C GLU A 46 -5.67 -0.23 13.44
N PRO A 47 -4.73 0.23 14.28
CA PRO A 47 -3.32 0.29 13.92
C PRO A 47 -2.81 -1.04 13.34
N ALA A 48 -2.00 -0.95 12.28
CA ALA A 48 -1.37 -2.12 11.70
C ALA A 48 -0.35 -2.71 12.69
N GLN A 49 -0.37 -4.04 12.84
CA GLN A 49 0.64 -4.73 13.63
C GLN A 49 2.04 -4.57 13.00
N PRO A 50 3.10 -4.55 13.80
CA PRO A 50 4.46 -4.51 13.29
C PRO A 50 4.73 -5.55 12.20
N ARG A 51 5.29 -5.10 11.07
CA ARG A 51 5.67 -5.95 9.92
C ARG A 51 4.51 -6.63 9.18
N SER A 52 3.26 -6.25 9.46
CA SER A 52 2.10 -6.85 8.76
C SER A 52 1.97 -6.37 7.31
N TRP A 53 2.51 -5.21 6.96
CA TRP A 53 2.45 -4.63 5.61
C TRP A 53 3.81 -4.11 5.16
N SER A 54 4.84 -4.97 5.27
CA SER A 54 6.26 -4.63 5.05
C SER A 54 6.63 -4.16 3.64
N TRP A 55 5.69 -4.17 2.69
CA TRP A 55 5.86 -3.56 1.37
C TRP A 55 5.40 -2.11 1.28
N ILE A 56 4.71 -1.58 2.30
CA ILE A 56 4.27 -0.17 2.31
C ILE A 56 5.45 0.71 2.70
N VAL A 57 5.65 1.78 1.93
CA VAL A 57 6.61 2.84 2.23
C VAL A 57 5.93 4.20 2.17
N SER A 58 6.48 5.16 2.89
CA SER A 58 5.98 6.54 2.93
C SER A 58 6.89 7.46 2.12
N LEU A 59 6.28 8.41 1.41
CA LEU A 59 6.96 9.44 0.64
C LEU A 59 6.84 10.77 1.38
N PHE A 60 8.00 11.39 1.64
CA PHE A 60 8.13 12.64 2.36
C PHE A 60 8.70 13.73 1.46
N ASP A 61 8.12 14.92 1.57
CA ASP A 61 8.72 16.17 1.11
C ASP A 61 9.85 16.52 2.08
N HIS A 62 11.10 16.42 1.61
CA HIS A 62 12.32 16.63 2.39
C HIS A 62 12.47 18.06 2.92
N PRO A 63 12.22 19.12 2.13
CA PRO A 63 12.26 20.50 2.64
C PRO A 63 11.40 20.73 3.89
N ASN A 64 10.23 20.08 4.00
CA ASN A 64 9.29 20.30 5.09
C ASN A 64 9.13 19.09 6.03
N ASN A 65 9.87 18.01 5.79
CA ASN A 65 9.69 16.70 6.42
C ASN A 65 8.20 16.27 6.49
N LYS A 66 7.46 16.45 5.39
CA LYS A 66 6.01 16.25 5.35
C LYS A 66 5.63 15.02 4.55
N PHE A 67 4.98 14.06 5.20
CA PHE A 67 4.33 12.94 4.52
C PHE A 67 3.27 13.43 3.53
N PHE A 68 3.26 12.89 2.31
CA PHE A 68 2.26 13.26 1.30
C PHE A 68 1.68 12.08 0.50
N CYS A 69 2.40 10.97 0.36
CA CYS A 69 1.96 9.79 -0.38
C CYS A 69 2.58 8.51 0.17
N ALA A 70 2.07 7.36 -0.26
CA ALA A 70 2.67 6.05 -0.01
C ALA A 70 3.07 5.37 -1.32
N ALA A 71 3.90 4.33 -1.24
CA ALA A 71 4.24 3.46 -2.35
C ALA A 71 4.34 2.00 -1.87
N SER A 72 4.43 1.08 -2.82
CA SER A 72 4.61 -0.35 -2.60
C SER A 72 5.95 -0.84 -3.14
N ILE A 73 6.67 -1.63 -2.36
CA ILE A 73 7.94 -2.25 -2.77
C ILE A 73 7.64 -3.41 -3.71
N ILE A 74 8.09 -3.31 -4.97
CA ILE A 74 7.95 -4.40 -5.96
C ILE A 74 9.30 -5.07 -6.26
N SER A 75 10.43 -4.40 -5.97
CA SER A 75 11.78 -4.96 -5.93
C SER A 75 12.64 -4.21 -4.92
N ASN A 76 13.91 -4.60 -4.75
CA ASN A 76 14.83 -3.87 -3.88
C ASN A 76 15.19 -2.47 -4.41
N VAL A 77 14.98 -2.15 -5.69
CA VAL A 77 15.29 -0.84 -6.29
C VAL A 77 14.08 -0.14 -6.94
N TRP A 78 12.92 -0.81 -6.99
CA TRP A 78 11.71 -0.30 -7.64
C TRP A 78 10.53 -0.28 -6.68
N LEU A 79 9.82 0.85 -6.69
CA LEU A 79 8.55 1.03 -6.01
C LEU A 79 7.43 1.34 -7.01
N LEU A 80 6.21 0.96 -6.66
CA LEU A 80 4.99 1.27 -7.38
C LEU A 80 4.13 2.24 -6.57
N THR A 81 3.61 3.29 -7.22
CA THR A 81 2.73 4.27 -6.59
C THR A 81 1.76 4.86 -7.61
N ALA A 82 0.98 5.86 -7.21
CA ALA A 82 0.11 6.63 -8.07
C ALA A 82 0.87 7.75 -8.78
N ALA A 83 0.48 8.09 -10.00
CA ALA A 83 1.08 9.19 -10.75
C ALA A 83 0.74 10.57 -10.14
N HIS A 84 -0.45 10.73 -9.59
CA HIS A 84 -0.91 11.99 -9.01
C HIS A 84 -0.03 12.46 -7.84
N CYS A 85 0.70 11.55 -7.19
CA CYS A 85 1.66 11.87 -6.14
C CYS A 85 2.71 12.89 -6.59
N PHE A 86 3.03 12.93 -7.90
CA PHE A 86 4.11 13.74 -8.45
C PHE A 86 3.63 14.97 -9.23
N ILE A 87 2.34 15.30 -9.19
CA ILE A 87 1.84 16.55 -9.76
C ILE A 87 2.51 17.73 -9.03
N ARG A 88 3.26 18.54 -9.78
CA ARG A 88 3.94 19.75 -9.29
C ARG A 88 4.96 19.49 -8.17
N ARG A 89 5.64 18.34 -8.18
CA ARG A 89 6.73 18.02 -7.25
C ARG A 89 7.99 17.67 -8.02
N ASP A 90 9.13 18.17 -7.55
CA ASP A 90 10.44 17.72 -8.01
C ASP A 90 10.82 16.42 -7.27
N HIS A 91 11.45 15.48 -7.94
CA HIS A 91 11.89 14.24 -7.29
C HIS A 91 13.02 14.44 -6.28
N SER A 92 13.80 15.52 -6.42
CA SER A 92 14.98 15.80 -5.60
C SER A 92 14.58 16.22 -4.18
N ASP A 93 13.36 16.72 -4.04
CA ASP A 93 12.74 17.08 -2.77
C ASP A 93 12.04 15.88 -2.09
N ILE A 94 12.14 14.65 -2.63
CA ILE A 94 11.40 13.49 -2.11
C ILE A 94 12.36 12.47 -1.48
N ILE A 95 12.04 12.07 -0.25
CA ILE A 95 12.69 10.93 0.43
C ILE A 95 11.68 9.81 0.63
N VAL A 96 12.11 8.60 0.32
CA VAL A 96 11.39 7.36 0.61
C VAL A 96 11.77 6.89 2.01
N HIS A 97 10.78 6.67 2.86
CA HIS A 97 10.90 6.10 4.19
C HIS A 97 10.32 4.68 4.17
N ALA A 98 11.14 3.68 4.47
CA ALA A 98 10.76 2.27 4.46
C ALA A 98 11.02 1.61 5.83
N GLY A 99 10.34 0.50 6.09
CA GLY A 99 10.52 -0.30 7.30
C GLY A 99 9.91 0.34 8.54
N SER A 100 8.79 1.05 8.37
CA SER A 100 8.14 1.81 9.43
C SER A 100 6.75 1.28 9.77
N ASN A 101 6.34 1.48 11.02
CA ASN A 101 4.96 1.31 11.48
C ASN A 101 4.30 2.64 11.83
N GLN A 102 5.12 3.66 12.09
CA GLN A 102 4.73 5.04 12.31
C GLN A 102 5.53 5.95 11.36
N LEU A 103 5.06 7.16 11.14
CA LEU A 103 5.71 8.08 10.21
C LEU A 103 7.13 8.54 10.65
N ASN A 104 7.51 8.29 11.90
CA ASN A 104 8.76 8.75 12.51
C ASN A 104 9.73 7.61 12.90
N ASP A 105 9.44 6.35 12.56
CA ASP A 105 10.21 5.18 13.00
C ASP A 105 10.79 4.34 11.84
N SER A 106 10.97 4.92 10.67
CA SER A 106 11.56 4.24 9.51
C SER A 106 13.01 3.80 9.73
N THR A 107 13.30 2.55 9.35
CA THR A 107 14.64 1.97 9.43
C THR A 107 15.50 2.33 8.23
N GLN A 108 14.90 2.64 7.08
CA GLN A 108 15.61 2.90 5.83
C GLN A 108 15.10 4.16 5.13
N HIS A 109 16.03 5.02 4.71
CA HIS A 109 15.76 6.19 3.87
C HIS A 109 16.43 6.03 2.51
N ARG A 110 15.74 6.40 1.43
CA ARG A 110 16.28 6.36 0.07
C ARG A 110 15.91 7.61 -0.72
N HIS A 111 16.88 8.10 -1.49
CA HIS A 111 16.63 9.10 -2.52
C HIS A 111 16.07 8.45 -3.78
N ILE A 112 15.37 9.26 -4.57
CA ILE A 112 14.80 8.85 -5.85
C ILE A 112 15.78 9.17 -6.97
N ALA A 113 16.15 8.16 -7.75
CA ALA A 113 16.95 8.33 -8.96
C ALA A 113 16.09 8.74 -10.15
N LYS A 114 14.88 8.18 -10.25
CA LYS A 114 13.98 8.41 -11.38
C LYS A 114 12.53 8.18 -10.98
N ILE A 115 11.64 8.97 -11.55
CA ILE A 115 10.19 8.75 -11.53
C ILE A 115 9.73 8.50 -12.96
N ILE A 116 8.94 7.45 -13.16
CA ILE A 116 8.35 7.10 -14.46
C ILE A 116 6.83 7.14 -14.28
N VAL A 117 6.22 8.24 -14.71
CA VAL A 117 4.76 8.39 -14.76
C VAL A 117 4.24 7.67 -16.00
N HIS A 118 3.11 7.00 -15.89
CA HIS A 118 2.47 6.38 -17.05
C HIS A 118 2.17 7.43 -18.14
N PRO A 119 2.52 7.18 -19.42
CA PRO A 119 2.40 8.19 -20.47
C PRO A 119 0.96 8.65 -20.73
N GLU A 120 -0.03 7.80 -20.41
CA GLU A 120 -1.46 8.12 -20.55
C GLU A 120 -2.09 8.72 -19.28
N PHE A 121 -1.29 9.06 -18.26
CA PHE A 121 -1.82 9.65 -17.05
C PHE A 121 -2.54 10.97 -17.34
N ASN A 122 -3.79 11.07 -16.90
CA ASN A 122 -4.59 12.28 -17.03
C ASN A 122 -4.98 12.83 -15.66
N GLN A 123 -4.46 14.00 -15.30
CA GLN A 123 -4.69 14.64 -13.99
C GLN A 123 -6.15 15.06 -13.72
N HIS A 124 -7.00 15.14 -14.75
CA HIS A 124 -8.40 15.52 -14.61
C HIS A 124 -9.31 14.30 -14.44
N THR A 125 -9.00 13.20 -15.12
CA THR A 125 -9.81 11.96 -15.09
C THR A 125 -9.22 10.86 -14.21
N PHE A 126 -7.96 10.99 -13.78
CA PHE A 126 -7.17 9.96 -13.09
C PHE A 126 -7.03 8.64 -13.87
N VAL A 127 -7.26 8.67 -15.18
CA VAL A 127 -6.92 7.53 -16.05
C VAL A 127 -5.42 7.30 -15.99
N ALA A 128 -5.02 6.02 -15.89
CA ALA A 128 -3.64 5.57 -15.77
C ALA A 128 -2.86 6.24 -14.63
N ASP A 129 -3.49 6.39 -13.47
CA ASP A 129 -2.88 6.92 -12.24
C ASP A 129 -1.89 5.94 -11.60
N ILE A 130 -0.77 5.71 -12.30
CA ILE A 130 0.27 4.76 -11.91
C ILE A 130 1.65 5.32 -12.28
N ALA A 131 2.61 5.13 -11.37
CA ALA A 131 3.99 5.53 -11.58
C ALA A 131 4.96 4.57 -10.90
N LEU A 132 6.17 4.49 -11.47
CA LEU A 132 7.29 3.77 -10.88
C LEU A 132 8.30 4.75 -10.29
N ILE A 133 8.88 4.38 -9.16
CA ILE A 133 10.01 5.06 -8.54
C ILE A 133 11.22 4.14 -8.62
N GLN A 134 12.32 4.64 -9.17
CA GLN A 134 13.64 4.00 -9.09
C GLN A 134 14.43 4.63 -7.95
N LEU A 135 14.96 3.80 -7.05
CA LEU A 135 15.79 4.24 -5.92
C LEU A 135 17.24 4.44 -6.36
N THR A 136 17.96 5.36 -5.71
CA THR A 136 19.41 5.55 -5.94
C THR A 136 20.26 4.41 -5.41
N SER A 137 19.80 3.72 -4.37
CA SER A 137 20.45 2.54 -3.78
C SER A 137 19.39 1.51 -3.36
N PRO A 138 19.72 0.20 -3.39
CA PRO A 138 18.77 -0.84 -3.05
C PRO A 138 18.36 -0.77 -1.58
N LEU A 139 17.11 -1.18 -1.29
CA LEU A 139 16.66 -1.51 0.05
C LEU A 139 17.37 -2.76 0.56
N ASP A 140 17.69 -2.77 1.85
CA ASP A 140 18.18 -3.95 2.53
C ASP A 140 16.99 -4.88 2.80
N MET A 141 16.91 -5.96 2.02
CA MET A 141 15.84 -6.96 2.10
C MET A 141 16.08 -7.98 3.22
N THR A 142 17.20 -7.90 3.96
CA THR A 142 17.44 -8.75 5.14
C THR A 142 16.72 -8.23 6.39
N ASP A 143 16.32 -6.95 6.36
CA ASP A 143 15.48 -6.33 7.37
C ASP A 143 14.06 -6.93 7.33
N LEU A 144 13.63 -7.53 8.44
CA LEU A 144 12.31 -8.17 8.57
C LEU A 144 11.14 -7.19 8.49
N SER A 145 11.38 -5.88 8.55
CA SER A 145 10.38 -4.85 8.31
C SER A 145 10.16 -4.55 6.83
N ILE A 146 10.99 -5.10 5.94
CA ILE A 146 10.97 -4.89 4.49
C ILE A 146 10.57 -6.17 3.75
N ALA A 147 9.57 -6.07 2.88
CA ALA A 147 9.16 -7.16 2.01
C ALA A 147 8.64 -6.62 0.67
N LYS A 148 8.62 -7.45 -0.36
CA LYS A 148 8.01 -7.11 -1.67
C LYS A 148 6.56 -7.54 -1.70
N ILE A 149 5.70 -6.77 -2.36
CA ILE A 149 4.37 -7.23 -2.80
C ILE A 149 4.47 -7.95 -4.14
N CYS A 150 3.58 -8.90 -4.39
CA CYS A 150 3.47 -9.54 -5.71
C CYS A 150 2.64 -8.68 -6.65
N LEU A 151 3.01 -8.67 -7.94
CA LEU A 151 2.16 -8.11 -8.98
C LEU A 151 1.17 -9.17 -9.48
N PRO A 152 -0.06 -8.78 -9.86
CA PRO A 152 -0.99 -9.71 -10.47
C PRO A 152 -0.46 -10.22 -11.81
N ALA A 153 -0.80 -11.46 -12.15
CA ALA A 153 -0.55 -11.98 -13.50
C ALA A 153 -1.43 -11.23 -14.51
N ILE A 154 -0.86 -10.90 -15.67
CA ILE A 154 -1.64 -10.43 -16.81
C ILE A 154 -2.48 -11.62 -17.29
N ARG A 155 -3.79 -11.44 -17.35
CA ARG A 155 -4.71 -12.41 -17.97
C ARG A 155 -4.95 -12.05 -19.42
#